data_AF-A0A537JBB2-F1
#
_entry.id   AF-A0A537JBB2-F1
#
_cell.length_a   1.000
_cell.length_b   1.000
_cell.length_c   1.000
_cell.angle_alpha   90.00
_cell.angle_beta   90.00
_cell.angle_gamma   90.00
#
_symmetry.space_group_name_H-M   'P 1'
#
loop_
_entity.id
_entity.type
_entity.pdbx_description
1 polymer ?
#
loop_
_entity_poly.entity_id
_entity_poly.type
_entity_poly.pdbx_seq_one_letter_code
_entity_poly.pdbx_strand_id
1 'polypeptide(L)' 'FEEKYVKESSKTYPVAINGKTRTELTIALDATQQQVEELVLANDVVKKWMEGKPHKKVIYVKNKMVNVVV' A
#
# COMPACT_ATOMS: atom_id res chain seq x y z
N PHE A 1 -32.06 -9.22 8.83
CA PHE A 1 -30.60 -9.14 8.97
C PHE A 1 -30.10 -8.13 7.95
N GLU A 2 -29.61 -6.97 8.38
CA GLU A 2 -29.13 -5.93 7.47
C GLU A 2 -27.75 -6.30 6.93
N GLU A 3 -27.68 -6.68 5.65
CA GLU A 3 -26.46 -7.04 4.91
C GLU A 3 -25.49 -5.87 4.65
N LYS A 4 -25.69 -4.70 5.29
CA LYS A 4 -24.97 -3.46 4.97
C LYS A 4 -23.65 -3.25 5.71
N TYR A 5 -23.30 -4.10 6.69
CA TYR A 5 -22.10 -3.92 7.52
C TYR A 5 -20.92 -4.85 7.20
N VAL A 6 -21.06 -5.81 6.27
CA VAL A 6 -19.95 -6.66 5.82
C VAL A 6 -19.32 -6.10 4.55
N LYS A 7 -19.06 -4.79 4.54
CA LYS A 7 -18.06 -4.23 3.64
C LYS A 7 -16.78 -4.20 4.43
N GLU A 8 -15.93 -5.20 4.25
CA GLU A 8 -14.51 -5.08 4.59
C GLU A 8 -13.97 -3.90 3.79
N SER A 9 -14.15 -2.70 4.31
CA SER A 9 -13.87 -1.45 3.57
C SER A 9 -12.37 -1.28 3.38
N SER A 10 -11.57 -2.05 4.12
CA SER A 10 -10.12 -2.06 4.07
C SER A 10 -9.56 -3.46 4.18
N LYS A 11 -8.50 -3.73 3.43
CA LYS A 11 -7.73 -4.97 3.48
C LYS A 11 -6.28 -4.67 3.83
N THR A 12 -5.61 -5.59 4.50
CA THR A 12 -4.17 -5.51 4.76
C THR A 12 -3.41 -5.91 3.50
N TYR A 13 -2.55 -5.02 3.03
CA TYR A 13 -1.68 -5.23 1.88
C TYR A 13 -0.21 -5.24 2.32
N PRO A 14 0.55 -6.27 1.98
CA PRO A 14 1.99 -6.23 2.17
C PRO A 14 2.60 -5.21 1.22
N VAL A 15 3.42 -4.32 1.76
CA VAL A 15 4.21 -3.33 1.04
C VAL A 15 5.63 -3.86 0.90
N ALA A 16 5.98 -4.18 -0.34
CA ALA A 16 7.33 -4.54 -0.74
C ALA A 16 8.08 -3.33 -1.28
N ILE A 17 9.38 -3.28 -1.02
CA ILE A 17 10.29 -2.26 -1.53
C ILE A 17 11.42 -3.00 -2.25
N ASN A 18 11.58 -2.74 -3.55
CA ASN A 18 12.50 -3.49 -4.42
C ASN A 18 12.35 -5.03 -4.26
N GLY A 19 11.09 -5.51 -4.20
CA GLY A 19 10.75 -6.93 -4.11
C GLY A 19 10.87 -7.55 -2.71
N LYS A 20 11.29 -6.80 -1.69
CA LYS A 20 11.33 -7.28 -0.29
C LYS A 20 10.19 -6.66 0.52
N THR A 21 9.31 -7.48 1.08
CA THR A 21 8.25 -7.02 2.01
C THR A 21 8.88 -6.35 3.22
N ARG A 22 8.47 -5.10 3.51
CA ARG A 22 9.00 -4.29 4.62
C ARG A 22 7.96 -4.00 5.70
N THR A 23 6.73 -3.77 5.28
CA THR A 23 5.62 -3.47 6.18
C THR A 23 4.32 -3.93 5.56
N GLU A 24 3.26 -4.00 6.34
CA GLU A 24 1.91 -4.21 5.87
C GLU A 24 1.10 -2.94 6.14
N LEU A 25 0.23 -2.55 5.20
CA LEU A 25 -0.63 -1.38 5.31
C LEU A 25 -2.08 -1.79 5.09
N THR A 26 -2.94 -1.31 5.97
CA THR A 26 -4.39 -1.45 5.81
C THR A 26 -4.85 -0.37 4.84
N ILE A 27 -5.28 -0.80 3.65
CA ILE A 27 -5.68 0.07 2.54
C ILE A 27 -7.14 -0.20 2.21
N ALA A 28 -7.90 0.86 1.92
CA ALA A 28 -9.29 0.72 1.52
C ALA A 28 -9.43 -0.09 0.21
N LEU A 29 -10.44 -0.97 0.11
CA LEU A 29 -10.65 -1.76 -1.11
C LEU A 29 -11.00 -0.88 -2.32
N ASP A 30 -11.59 0.28 -2.09
CA ASP A 30 -11.90 1.27 -3.12
C ASP A 30 -10.74 2.24 -3.40
N ALA A 31 -9.64 2.16 -2.64
CA ALA A 31 -8.53 3.07 -2.77
C ALA A 31 -7.96 3.06 -4.19
N THR A 32 -7.78 4.25 -4.74
CA THR A 32 -7.14 4.43 -6.03
C THR A 32 -5.63 4.26 -5.90
N GLN A 33 -4.96 3.99 -7.01
CA GLN A 33 -3.50 3.84 -7.01
C GLN A 33 -2.80 5.08 -6.44
N GLN A 34 -3.30 6.28 -6.74
CA GLN A 34 -2.76 7.55 -6.21
C GLN A 34 -2.90 7.62 -4.69
N GLN A 35 -4.07 7.30 -4.13
CA GLN A 35 -4.28 7.30 -2.68
C GLN A 35 -3.38 6.27 -1.99
N VAL A 36 -3.23 5.09 -2.58
CA VAL A 36 -2.33 4.05 -2.07
C VAL A 36 -0.89 4.52 -2.07
N GLU A 37 -0.47 5.13 -3.17
CA GLU A 37 0.87 5.69 -3.32
C GLU A 37 1.14 6.76 -2.27
N GLU A 38 0.25 7.72 -2.06
CA GLU A 38 0.39 8.73 -1.01
C GLU A 38 0.46 8.10 0.40
N LEU A 39 -0.39 7.12 0.68
CA LEU A 39 -0.45 6.46 1.99
C LEU A 39 0.82 5.62 2.27
N VAL A 40 1.33 4.95 1.24
CA VAL A 40 2.58 4.18 1.28
C VAL A 40 3.78 5.12 1.39
N LEU A 41 3.82 6.20 0.63
CA LEU A 41 4.88 7.21 0.68
C LEU A 41 4.86 8.03 1.98
N ALA A 42 3.70 8.19 2.62
CA ALA A 42 3.56 8.84 3.91
C ALA A 42 4.13 8.01 5.06
N ASN A 43 4.21 6.68 4.90
CA ASN A 43 4.65 5.77 5.94
C ASN A 43 6.16 5.90 6.24
N ASP A 44 6.49 6.09 7.52
CA ASP A 44 7.88 6.26 7.97
C ASP A 44 8.79 5.07 7.67
N VAL A 45 8.27 3.84 7.71
CA VAL A 45 9.05 2.64 7.34
C VAL A 45 9.43 2.71 5.88
N VAL A 46 8.47 3.06 5.01
CA VAL A 46 8.71 3.18 3.57
C VAL A 46 9.68 4.31 3.27
N LYS A 47 9.50 5.50 3.87
CA LYS A 47 10.44 6.63 3.74
C LYS A 47 11.86 6.26 4.19
N LYS A 48 11.98 5.55 5.32
CA LYS A 48 13.27 5.08 5.86
C LYS A 48 13.97 4.12 4.89
N TRP A 49 13.21 3.23 4.26
CA TRP A 49 13.74 2.28 3.27
C TRP A 49 14.00 2.92 1.91
N MET A 50 13.32 4.02 1.57
CA MET A 50 13.60 4.79 0.36
C MET A 50 14.90 5.60 0.46
N GLU A 51 15.45 5.82 1.66
CA GLU A 51 16.73 6.55 1.87
C GLU A 51 16.78 7.92 1.16
N GLY A 52 15.63 8.59 1.01
CA GLY A 52 15.53 9.86 0.27
C GLY A 52 15.66 9.72 -1.25
N LYS A 53 15.72 8.50 -1.79
CA LYS A 53 15.67 8.26 -3.24
C LYS A 53 14.21 8.40 -3.73
N PRO A 54 14.00 9.04 -4.90
CA PRO A 54 12.68 9.07 -5.52
C PRO A 54 12.29 7.65 -5.93
N HIS A 55 11.04 7.27 -5.68
CA HIS A 55 10.50 6.02 -6.20
C HIS A 55 10.45 6.11 -7.73
N LYS A 56 10.86 5.04 -8.40
CA LYS A 56 10.75 4.92 -9.87
C LYS A 56 9.36 4.46 -10.30
N LYS A 57 8.73 3.58 -9.51
CA LYS A 57 7.44 2.99 -9.86
C LYS A 57 6.72 2.45 -8.64
N VAL A 58 5.45 2.79 -8.49
CA VAL A 58 4.57 2.16 -7.51
C VAL A 58 3.64 1.19 -8.24
N ILE A 59 3.70 -0.08 -7.86
CA ILE A 59 2.91 -1.17 -8.43
C ILE A 59 1.88 -1.56 -7.38
N TYR A 60 0.65 -1.11 -7.57
CA TYR A 60 -0.47 -1.49 -6.72
C TYR A 60 -1.25 -2.64 -7.36
N VAL A 61 -1.21 -3.80 -6.72
CA VAL A 61 -2.01 -4.96 -7.11
C VAL A 61 -3.17 -5.08 -6.14
N LYS A 62 -4.35 -4.62 -6.59
CA LYS A 62 -5.61 -4.72 -5.83
C LYS A 62 -5.82 -6.15 -5.33
N ASN A 63 -6.26 -6.27 -4.09
CA ASN A 63 -6.46 -7.52 -3.36
C ASN A 63 -5.21 -8.40 -3.14
N LYS A 64 -4.00 -7.97 -3.55
CA LYS A 64 -2.76 -8.77 -3.56
C LYS A 64 -1.62 -8.14 -2.76
N MET A 65 -0.99 -7.07 -3.26
CA MET A 65 0.16 -6.41 -2.61
C MET A 65 0.48 -5.05 -3.21
N VAL A 66 1.30 -4.26 -2.53
CA VAL A 66 1.91 -3.03 -3.05
C VAL A 66 3.42 -3.27 -3.20
N ASN A 67 4.00 -2.90 -4.33
CA ASN A 67 5.45 -2.89 -4.50
C ASN A 67 5.93 -1.51 -4.92
N VAL A 68 6.84 -0.94 -4.14
CA VAL A 68 7.52 0.32 -4.41
C VAL A 68 8.90 0.00 -4.99
N VAL A 69 9.11 0.39 -6.23
CA VAL A 69 10.42 0.33 -6.88
C VAL A 69 11.11 1.66 -6.64
N VAL A 70 12.26 1.62 -5.99
CA VAL A 70 13.13 2.79 -5.72
C VAL A 70 14.40 2.64 -6.55
#